data_AF-W6Y1S3-F1
#
_entry.id   AF-W6Y1S3-F1
#
_cell.length_a   1.000
_cell.length_b   1.000
_cell.length_c   1.000
_cell.angle_alpha   90.00
_cell.angle_beta   90.00
_cell.angle_gamma   90.00
#
_symmetry.space_group_name_H-M   'P 1'
#
loop_
_entity.id
_entity.type
_entity.pdbx_description
1 polymer ?
#
loop_
_entity_poly.entity_id
_entity_poly.type
_entity_poly.pdbx_seq_one_letter_code
_entity_poly.pdbx_strand_id
1 'polypeptide(L)'
;MTSTPSLRQSLAAVVLAALPLASAQGTTPPKLTADCIDVAIFMARGNDAPYHDGRTSPFSDATCAKFQAKGITCDYMDVVFDGTLGVPYCPTIQEGAVNGVRQITEYNAKCPDTLLVLNGYSQGAMVGGAILSGGGEDACDVDPQTTGLDPNSKAGQALKAVLLWGDVKHTANQPYNVLDGADKQVWPRTGANLERMNRFSSVLRSYCAGGDPICAGGTNVAQHLNYFELYTDESSSWVVDKLTPLLAKPSSSSVLSSSATPTPTPTPSPEPTTTPAPTPTSAASTSEVSSTEPSSTVVVPEPSTPVTSDIKSTSTAPGTTAHSLTIIPTSAHYGNSTISASSSVNTPVQPHETPSLPAGHVSYPAVPPPAPTKGPGYPAHPPVCPPVLVYETVTEYAYVYESM
;
A
#
# COMPACT_ATOMS: atom_id res chain seq x y z
N MET A 1 -30.45 -39.69 -65.51
CA MET A 1 -29.19 -39.60 -64.75
C MET A 1 -29.12 -38.21 -64.15
N THR A 2 -29.01 -38.10 -62.83
CA THR A 2 -29.04 -36.82 -62.09
C THR A 2 -28.18 -36.97 -60.85
N SER A 3 -27.06 -36.26 -60.79
CA SER A 3 -26.09 -36.35 -59.68
C SER A 3 -26.26 -35.19 -58.70
N THR A 4 -26.25 -35.50 -57.41
CA THR A 4 -26.31 -34.52 -56.32
C THR A 4 -24.92 -34.01 -55.90
N PRO A 5 -24.81 -32.70 -55.64
CA PRO A 5 -24.08 -32.17 -54.48
C PRO A 5 -24.93 -31.13 -53.73
N SER A 6 -24.65 -30.71 -52.48
CA SER A 6 -23.83 -31.28 -51.40
C SER A 6 -24.35 -30.70 -50.07
N LEU A 7 -24.00 -31.32 -48.94
CA LEU A 7 -24.46 -30.92 -47.60
C LEU A 7 -23.77 -29.63 -47.10
N ARG A 8 -24.57 -28.67 -46.60
CA ARG A 8 -24.12 -27.72 -45.55
C ARG A 8 -25.21 -27.56 -44.50
N GLN A 9 -24.84 -27.82 -43.25
CA GLN A 9 -25.65 -27.53 -42.07
C GLN A 9 -25.44 -26.06 -41.67
N SER A 10 -26.44 -25.46 -41.04
CA SER A 10 -26.29 -24.26 -40.21
C SER A 10 -27.18 -24.43 -38.97
N LEU A 11 -26.58 -24.32 -37.78
CA LEU A 11 -27.27 -24.41 -36.50
C LEU A 11 -27.94 -23.08 -36.13
N ALA A 12 -28.94 -23.15 -35.26
CA ALA A 12 -29.65 -21.96 -34.78
C ALA A 12 -28.78 -21.08 -33.88
N ALA A 13 -28.97 -19.77 -33.95
CA ALA A 13 -28.46 -18.80 -32.98
C ALA A 13 -29.65 -18.19 -32.22
N VAL A 14 -29.79 -18.51 -30.93
CA VAL A 14 -30.72 -17.81 -30.04
C VAL A 14 -30.08 -16.49 -29.65
N VAL A 15 -30.63 -15.37 -30.10
CA VAL A 15 -30.18 -14.04 -29.69
C VAL A 15 -30.66 -13.78 -28.27
N LEU A 16 -29.79 -14.04 -27.30
CA LEU A 16 -30.02 -13.69 -25.90
C LEU A 16 -29.86 -12.17 -25.75
N ALA A 17 -30.95 -11.46 -25.45
CA ALA A 17 -30.94 -10.01 -25.30
C ALA A 17 -30.24 -9.59 -24.00
N ALA A 18 -28.94 -9.31 -24.08
CA ALA A 18 -28.19 -8.70 -22.98
C ALA A 18 -28.60 -7.23 -22.82
N LEU A 19 -29.19 -6.89 -21.67
CA LEU A 19 -29.42 -5.50 -21.27
C LEU A 19 -28.08 -4.85 -20.93
N PRO A 20 -27.79 -3.62 -21.40
CA PRO A 20 -26.65 -2.87 -20.89
C PRO A 20 -26.94 -2.44 -19.45
N LEU A 21 -26.13 -2.89 -18.49
CA LEU A 21 -26.04 -2.24 -17.19
C LEU A 21 -25.36 -0.88 -17.39
N ALA A 22 -26.15 0.14 -17.70
CA ALA A 22 -25.75 1.51 -17.48
C ALA A 22 -25.61 1.71 -15.96
N SER A 23 -24.39 1.57 -15.45
CA SER A 23 -24.06 1.85 -14.05
C SER A 23 -24.24 3.34 -13.79
N ALA A 24 -25.44 3.74 -13.39
CA ALA A 24 -25.66 5.05 -12.81
C ALA A 24 -24.66 5.24 -11.67
N GLN A 25 -23.81 6.26 -11.74
CA GLN A 25 -22.89 6.63 -10.67
C GLN A 25 -23.70 7.21 -9.50
N GLY A 26 -24.38 6.33 -8.77
CA GLY A 26 -25.11 6.67 -7.58
C GLY A 26 -24.13 7.16 -6.53
N THR A 27 -24.22 8.44 -6.19
CA THR A 27 -23.54 9.03 -5.03
C THR A 27 -24.21 8.53 -3.75
N THR A 28 -24.04 7.23 -3.46
CA THR A 28 -24.51 6.61 -2.22
C THR A 28 -23.95 7.41 -1.05
N PRO A 29 -24.80 8.02 -0.21
CA PRO A 29 -24.33 8.81 0.92
C PRO A 29 -23.58 7.91 1.91
N PRO A 30 -22.55 8.41 2.59
CA PRO A 30 -21.75 7.60 3.51
C PRO A 30 -22.61 7.07 4.66
N LYS A 31 -22.44 5.79 4.99
CA LYS A 31 -23.09 5.12 6.11
C LYS A 31 -22.36 5.46 7.41
N LEU A 32 -22.83 6.52 8.09
CA LEU A 32 -22.16 7.06 9.29
C LEU A 32 -22.50 6.33 10.60
N THR A 33 -23.34 5.30 10.56
CA THR A 33 -23.93 4.69 11.76
C THR A 33 -24.05 3.17 11.66
N ALA A 34 -23.66 2.51 12.75
CA ALA A 34 -24.13 1.19 13.14
C ALA A 34 -24.70 1.24 14.57
N ASP A 35 -25.47 0.22 14.95
CA ASP A 35 -25.78 -0.07 16.35
C ASP A 35 -24.54 -0.58 17.10
N CYS A 36 -24.64 -0.77 18.42
CA CYS A 36 -23.58 -1.41 19.17
C CYS A 36 -23.63 -2.93 18.95
N ILE A 37 -22.76 -3.39 18.07
CA ILE A 37 -22.64 -4.76 17.56
C ILE A 37 -21.32 -5.41 18.04
N ASP A 38 -21.07 -6.66 17.66
CA ASP A 38 -19.83 -7.35 18.03
C ASP A 38 -18.63 -6.88 17.19
N VAL A 39 -18.82 -6.66 15.88
CA VAL A 39 -17.76 -6.21 14.95
C VAL A 39 -18.22 -5.06 14.04
N ALA A 40 -17.49 -3.96 14.02
CA ALA A 40 -17.74 -2.83 13.13
C ALA A 40 -16.57 -2.58 12.17
N ILE A 41 -16.86 -2.48 10.86
CA ILE A 41 -15.85 -2.26 9.81
C ILE A 41 -15.88 -0.80 9.32
N PHE A 42 -14.79 -0.06 9.50
CA PHE A 42 -14.61 1.27 8.92
C PHE A 42 -14.00 1.17 7.52
N MET A 43 -14.71 1.67 6.51
CA MET A 43 -14.34 1.58 5.09
C MET A 43 -13.78 2.91 4.58
N ALA A 44 -12.54 2.90 4.09
CA ALA A 44 -11.91 4.03 3.39
C ALA A 44 -11.71 3.67 1.91
N ARG A 45 -12.61 4.19 1.07
CA ARG A 45 -12.73 3.88 -0.36
C ARG A 45 -11.55 4.38 -1.22
N GLY A 46 -11.47 3.90 -2.46
CA GLY A 46 -10.51 4.42 -3.44
C GLY A 46 -10.87 5.82 -3.97
N ASN A 47 -9.98 6.43 -4.74
CA ASN A 47 -10.29 7.64 -5.51
C ASN A 47 -11.40 7.36 -6.55
N ASP A 48 -12.25 8.35 -6.77
CA ASP A 48 -13.50 8.30 -7.56
C ASP A 48 -14.55 7.24 -7.17
N ALA A 49 -14.28 6.41 -6.16
CA ALA A 49 -15.21 5.39 -5.72
C ALA A 49 -16.42 6.01 -5.00
N PRO A 50 -17.65 5.53 -5.25
CA PRO A 50 -18.77 5.67 -4.32
C PRO A 50 -18.43 5.06 -2.95
N TYR A 51 -19.11 5.50 -1.90
CA TYR A 51 -18.90 4.94 -0.55
C TYR A 51 -19.21 3.44 -0.46
N HIS A 52 -20.20 2.97 -1.21
CA HIS A 52 -20.48 1.55 -1.42
C HIS A 52 -20.42 1.24 -2.92
N ASP A 53 -19.53 0.33 -3.32
CA ASP A 53 -19.16 0.11 -4.72
C ASP A 53 -18.98 -1.38 -5.07
N GLY A 54 -18.83 -1.69 -6.36
CA GLY A 54 -18.67 -3.06 -6.83
C GLY A 54 -17.28 -3.68 -6.58
N ARG A 55 -16.30 -2.90 -6.08
CA ARG A 55 -14.92 -3.37 -5.88
C ARG A 55 -14.60 -3.62 -4.41
N THR A 56 -14.88 -2.67 -3.52
CA THR A 56 -14.41 -2.69 -2.13
C THR A 56 -15.44 -3.26 -1.15
N SER A 57 -16.73 -3.01 -1.37
CA SER A 57 -17.82 -3.53 -0.51
C SER A 57 -17.91 -5.06 -0.42
N PRO A 58 -17.55 -5.86 -1.45
CA PRO A 58 -17.47 -7.32 -1.32
C PRO A 58 -16.60 -7.81 -0.14
N PHE A 59 -15.60 -7.05 0.30
CA PHE A 59 -14.82 -7.37 1.50
C PHE A 59 -15.65 -7.25 2.78
N SER A 60 -16.38 -6.14 2.98
CA SER A 60 -17.25 -5.96 4.15
C SER A 60 -18.39 -6.98 4.14
N ASP A 61 -18.97 -7.24 2.97
CA ASP A 61 -20.08 -8.19 2.80
C ASP A 61 -19.64 -9.63 3.15
N ALA A 62 -18.52 -10.10 2.58
CA ALA A 62 -17.98 -11.42 2.86
C ALA A 62 -17.54 -11.57 4.32
N THR A 63 -16.93 -10.52 4.91
CA THR A 63 -16.51 -10.52 6.31
C THR A 63 -17.72 -10.59 7.24
N CYS A 64 -18.74 -9.76 7.04
CA CYS A 64 -19.93 -9.79 7.88
C CYS A 64 -20.79 -11.04 7.67
N ALA A 65 -20.90 -11.59 6.46
CA ALA A 65 -21.56 -12.88 6.24
C ALA A 65 -20.89 -14.02 7.01
N LYS A 66 -19.53 -14.05 7.05
CA LYS A 66 -18.76 -15.04 7.81
C LYS A 66 -18.89 -14.88 9.34
N PHE A 67 -19.06 -13.67 9.85
CA PHE A 67 -19.42 -13.44 11.26
C PHE A 67 -20.86 -13.84 11.57
N GLN A 68 -21.82 -13.45 10.75
CA GLN A 68 -23.25 -13.76 10.92
C GLN A 68 -23.49 -15.28 10.88
N ALA A 69 -22.75 -16.03 10.04
CA ALA A 69 -22.75 -17.49 10.01
C ALA A 69 -22.26 -18.16 11.31
N LYS A 70 -21.58 -17.42 12.19
CA LYS A 70 -21.17 -17.83 13.55
C LYS A 70 -22.08 -17.25 14.65
N GLY A 71 -23.14 -16.53 14.29
CA GLY A 71 -24.02 -15.82 15.23
C GLY A 71 -23.46 -14.51 15.75
N ILE A 72 -22.40 -13.97 15.13
CA ILE A 72 -21.74 -12.72 15.52
C ILE A 72 -22.32 -11.56 14.69
N THR A 73 -22.70 -10.47 15.34
CA THR A 73 -23.25 -9.29 14.67
C THR A 73 -22.15 -8.45 14.02
N CYS A 74 -22.31 -8.13 12.73
CA CYS A 74 -21.34 -7.37 11.95
C CYS A 74 -22.02 -6.44 10.97
N ASP A 75 -21.48 -5.23 10.85
CA ASP A 75 -21.93 -4.15 9.96
C ASP A 75 -20.74 -3.21 9.65
N TYR A 76 -20.88 -2.33 8.65
CA TYR A 76 -19.85 -1.37 8.24
C TYR A 76 -20.28 0.10 8.46
N MET A 77 -19.30 0.99 8.47
CA MET A 77 -19.45 2.44 8.42
C MET A 77 -18.38 3.04 7.50
N ASP A 78 -18.68 4.19 6.90
CA ASP A 78 -17.80 4.85 5.94
C ASP A 78 -16.93 5.94 6.57
N VAL A 79 -15.65 5.96 6.20
CA VAL A 79 -14.75 7.08 6.53
C VAL A 79 -15.02 8.24 5.58
N VAL A 80 -15.67 9.29 6.07
CA VAL A 80 -15.96 10.52 5.30
C VAL A 80 -14.69 11.26 4.86
N PHE A 81 -14.52 11.42 3.55
CA PHE A 81 -13.62 12.38 2.91
C PHE A 81 -14.01 12.61 1.44
N ASP A 82 -13.65 13.74 0.84
CA ASP A 82 -13.77 13.94 -0.61
C ASP A 82 -12.80 13.02 -1.37
N GLY A 83 -13.32 12.14 -2.23
CA GLY A 83 -12.53 11.20 -3.03
C GLY A 83 -12.51 11.54 -4.52
N THR A 84 -13.12 12.66 -4.91
CA THR A 84 -13.42 13.01 -6.30
C THR A 84 -12.14 13.25 -7.11
N LEU A 85 -12.07 12.77 -8.35
CA LEU A 85 -10.92 13.08 -9.22
C LEU A 85 -10.81 14.58 -9.53
N GLY A 86 -9.58 15.08 -9.56
CA GLY A 86 -9.26 16.47 -9.90
C GLY A 86 -9.26 17.46 -8.73
N VAL A 87 -9.74 17.07 -7.54
CA VAL A 87 -9.61 17.92 -6.34
C VAL A 87 -8.18 17.84 -5.76
N PRO A 88 -7.72 18.83 -4.96
CA PRO A 88 -6.39 18.81 -4.36
C PRO A 88 -6.19 17.59 -3.44
N TYR A 89 -5.27 16.69 -3.82
CA TYR A 89 -5.12 15.38 -3.18
C TYR A 89 -4.79 15.43 -1.68
N CYS A 90 -3.82 16.25 -1.24
CA CYS A 90 -3.40 16.24 0.16
C CYS A 90 -4.49 16.67 1.17
N PRO A 91 -5.30 17.72 0.91
CA PRO A 91 -6.49 18.02 1.71
C PRO A 91 -7.46 16.85 1.91
N THR A 92 -7.62 15.94 0.95
CA THR A 92 -8.51 14.78 1.14
C THR A 92 -7.94 13.76 2.12
N ILE A 93 -6.61 13.59 2.13
CA ILE A 93 -5.92 12.75 3.12
C ILE A 93 -6.02 13.37 4.52
N GLN A 94 -5.87 14.69 4.63
CA GLN A 94 -6.05 15.43 5.88
C GLN A 94 -7.47 15.27 6.43
N GLU A 95 -8.49 15.48 5.59
CA GLU A 95 -9.90 15.29 5.96
C GLU A 95 -10.17 13.84 6.41
N GLY A 96 -9.78 12.86 5.60
CA GLY A 96 -10.01 11.44 5.90
C GLY A 96 -9.31 10.97 7.17
N ALA A 97 -8.10 11.47 7.46
CA ALA A 97 -7.40 11.18 8.69
C ALA A 97 -8.13 11.76 9.92
N VAL A 98 -8.52 13.04 9.87
CA VAL A 98 -9.25 13.71 10.97
C VAL A 98 -10.62 13.07 11.19
N ASN A 99 -11.42 12.90 10.13
CA ASN A 99 -12.73 12.27 10.22
C ASN A 99 -12.63 10.81 10.65
N GLY A 100 -11.68 10.02 10.14
CA GLY A 100 -11.51 8.63 10.53
C GLY A 100 -11.14 8.45 12.00
N VAL A 101 -10.15 9.20 12.50
CA VAL A 101 -9.78 9.22 13.93
C VAL A 101 -10.97 9.63 14.79
N ARG A 102 -11.71 10.67 14.38
CA ARG A 102 -12.91 11.15 15.08
C ARG A 102 -14.01 10.08 15.13
N GLN A 103 -14.43 9.53 13.99
CA GLN A 103 -15.52 8.55 13.89
C GLN A 103 -15.23 7.26 14.67
N ILE A 104 -13.99 6.74 14.57
CA ILE A 104 -13.56 5.56 15.34
C ILE A 104 -13.59 5.84 16.86
N THR A 105 -13.19 7.04 17.28
CA THR A 105 -13.19 7.43 18.70
C THR A 105 -14.61 7.67 19.23
N GLU A 106 -15.45 8.37 18.48
CA GLU A 106 -16.86 8.63 18.81
C GLU A 106 -17.66 7.32 18.87
N TYR A 107 -17.47 6.42 17.90
CA TYR A 107 -18.13 5.12 17.89
C TYR A 107 -17.66 4.21 19.03
N ASN A 108 -16.35 4.14 19.33
CA ASN A 108 -15.88 3.37 20.49
C ASN A 108 -16.36 3.95 21.83
N ALA A 109 -16.53 5.27 21.93
CA ALA A 109 -17.11 5.89 23.12
C ALA A 109 -18.60 5.55 23.31
N LYS A 110 -19.35 5.38 22.20
CA LYS A 110 -20.74 4.89 22.19
C LYS A 110 -20.84 3.39 22.47
N CYS A 111 -19.97 2.60 21.86
CA CYS A 111 -20.00 1.14 21.80
C CYS A 111 -18.64 0.54 22.23
N PRO A 112 -18.32 0.51 23.54
CA PRO A 112 -16.98 0.20 24.02
C PRO A 112 -16.60 -1.29 23.96
N ASP A 113 -17.58 -2.21 23.89
CA ASP A 113 -17.35 -3.65 23.74
C ASP A 113 -17.17 -4.09 22.26
N THR A 114 -17.51 -3.24 21.28
CA THR A 114 -17.42 -3.58 19.85
C THR A 114 -15.96 -3.65 19.37
N LEU A 115 -15.61 -4.73 18.67
CA LEU A 115 -14.31 -4.88 18.02
C LEU A 115 -14.30 -4.15 16.68
N LEU A 116 -13.26 -3.36 16.42
CA LEU A 116 -13.20 -2.53 15.23
C LEU A 116 -12.25 -3.12 14.18
N VAL A 117 -12.62 -2.96 12.92
CA VAL A 117 -11.80 -3.25 11.74
C VAL A 117 -11.65 -1.96 10.94
N LEU A 118 -10.47 -1.68 10.38
CA LEU A 118 -10.26 -0.58 9.43
C LEU A 118 -9.79 -1.16 8.10
N ASN A 119 -10.50 -0.86 7.01
CA ASN A 119 -10.22 -1.35 5.67
C ASN A 119 -10.07 -0.17 4.71
N GLY A 120 -8.88 0.01 4.14
CA GLY A 120 -8.55 1.13 3.25
C GLY A 120 -7.98 0.67 1.91
N TYR A 121 -8.40 1.28 0.81
CA TYR A 121 -7.94 0.95 -0.54
C TYR A 121 -7.38 2.17 -1.31
N SER A 122 -6.19 2.04 -1.90
CA SER A 122 -5.54 3.08 -2.71
C SER A 122 -5.40 4.41 -1.95
N GLN A 123 -6.00 5.51 -2.41
CA GLN A 123 -6.14 6.76 -1.64
C GLN A 123 -6.68 6.51 -0.22
N GLY A 124 -7.70 5.65 -0.09
CA GLY A 124 -8.26 5.20 1.18
C GLY A 124 -7.33 4.33 2.01
N ALA A 125 -6.33 3.66 1.42
CA ALA A 125 -5.28 2.97 2.17
C ALA A 125 -4.27 3.98 2.76
N MET A 126 -3.97 5.06 2.04
CA MET A 126 -3.19 6.17 2.57
C MET A 126 -3.93 6.87 3.72
N VAL A 127 -5.24 7.14 3.56
CA VAL A 127 -6.13 7.61 4.65
C VAL A 127 -6.14 6.63 5.82
N GLY A 128 -6.30 5.32 5.56
CA GLY A 128 -6.31 4.28 6.57
C GLY A 128 -5.03 4.24 7.41
N GLY A 129 -3.86 4.35 6.77
CA GLY A 129 -2.60 4.51 7.49
C GLY A 129 -2.50 5.84 8.23
N ALA A 130 -2.99 6.95 7.67
CA ALA A 130 -2.98 8.24 8.34
C ALA A 130 -3.88 8.28 9.60
N ILE A 131 -4.98 7.52 9.61
CA ILE A 131 -5.79 7.28 10.82
C ILE A 131 -4.99 6.57 11.92
N LEU A 132 -4.04 5.68 11.56
CA LEU A 132 -3.15 5.02 12.53
C LEU A 132 -1.98 5.90 12.96
N SER A 133 -1.39 6.67 12.04
CA SER A 133 -0.02 7.16 12.18
C SER A 133 0.22 8.62 11.77
N GLY A 134 -0.82 9.40 11.47
CA GLY A 134 -0.69 10.76 10.95
C GLY A 134 -0.01 10.80 9.59
N GLY A 135 0.78 11.84 9.32
CA GLY A 135 1.59 11.96 8.10
C GLY A 135 3.10 12.09 8.30
N GLY A 136 3.54 12.38 9.52
CA GLY A 136 4.93 12.74 9.81
C GLY A 136 5.33 14.01 9.05
N GLU A 137 6.57 14.01 8.53
CA GLU A 137 7.16 15.16 7.83
C GLU A 137 6.84 15.17 6.32
N ASP A 138 6.35 14.07 5.74
CA ASP A 138 6.27 13.89 4.29
C ASP A 138 4.88 13.53 3.74
N ALA A 139 3.96 12.96 4.52
CA ALA A 139 2.63 12.59 4.03
C ALA A 139 1.62 13.74 4.22
N CYS A 140 1.58 14.64 3.23
CA CYS A 140 0.49 15.61 3.04
C CYS A 140 0.16 16.52 4.25
N ASP A 141 1.14 16.93 5.05
CA ASP A 141 0.96 17.83 6.21
C ASP A 141 -0.18 17.40 7.17
N VAL A 142 -0.34 16.08 7.39
CA VAL A 142 -1.42 15.54 8.24
C VAL A 142 -1.14 15.72 9.74
N ASP A 143 0.12 15.66 10.19
CA ASP A 143 0.47 15.76 11.63
C ASP A 143 -0.03 17.04 12.33
N PRO A 144 -0.01 18.24 11.70
CA PRO A 144 -0.68 19.43 12.21
C PRO A 144 -2.19 19.30 12.46
N GLN A 145 -2.85 18.32 11.85
CA GLN A 145 -4.28 18.03 12.01
C GLN A 145 -4.53 16.84 12.94
N THR A 146 -3.76 15.75 12.77
CA THR A 146 -3.80 14.56 13.62
C THR A 146 -2.53 13.71 13.48
N THR A 147 -2.01 13.18 14.59
CA THR A 147 -0.89 12.22 14.61
C THR A 147 -1.36 10.75 14.55
N GLY A 148 -2.66 10.52 14.36
CA GLY A 148 -3.30 9.20 14.33
C GLY A 148 -3.86 8.75 15.68
N LEU A 149 -4.45 7.55 15.70
CA LEU A 149 -4.93 6.88 16.92
C LEU A 149 -3.75 6.44 17.79
N ASP A 150 -3.82 6.71 19.09
CA ASP A 150 -2.92 6.08 20.06
C ASP A 150 -3.39 4.64 20.35
N PRO A 151 -2.62 3.57 20.07
CA PRO A 151 -3.00 2.19 20.38
C PRO A 151 -3.10 1.90 21.89
N ASN A 152 -2.67 2.82 22.77
CA ASN A 152 -2.95 2.72 24.21
C ASN A 152 -4.29 3.34 24.62
N SER A 153 -4.96 4.11 23.74
CA SER A 153 -6.32 4.62 23.97
C SER A 153 -7.38 3.53 23.82
N LYS A 154 -8.59 3.75 24.35
CA LYS A 154 -9.70 2.78 24.20
C LYS A 154 -10.01 2.47 22.73
N ALA A 155 -10.05 3.51 21.88
CA ALA A 155 -10.36 3.37 20.46
C ALA A 155 -9.25 2.63 19.70
N GLY A 156 -7.98 2.95 19.98
CA GLY A 156 -6.83 2.24 19.43
C GLY A 156 -6.74 0.78 19.90
N GLN A 157 -7.10 0.50 21.16
CA GLN A 157 -7.19 -0.86 21.69
C GLN A 157 -8.36 -1.66 21.11
N ALA A 158 -9.48 -1.00 20.75
CA ALA A 158 -10.64 -1.66 20.16
C ALA A 158 -10.41 -2.09 18.70
N LEU A 159 -9.45 -1.47 18.01
CA LEU A 159 -9.04 -1.84 16.66
C LEU A 159 -8.29 -3.17 16.64
N LYS A 160 -8.93 -4.23 16.14
CA LYS A 160 -8.41 -5.62 16.16
C LYS A 160 -7.90 -6.12 14.82
N ALA A 161 -8.29 -5.50 13.71
CA ALA A 161 -7.73 -5.76 12.39
C ALA A 161 -7.62 -4.48 11.57
N VAL A 162 -6.56 -4.35 10.78
CA VAL A 162 -6.43 -3.28 9.77
C VAL A 162 -5.95 -3.90 8.45
N LEU A 163 -6.54 -3.47 7.34
CA LEU A 163 -6.22 -3.94 5.99
C LEU A 163 -6.00 -2.71 5.10
N LEU A 164 -4.80 -2.58 4.54
CA LEU A 164 -4.46 -1.51 3.60
C LEU A 164 -4.07 -2.13 2.26
N TRP A 165 -4.83 -1.82 1.20
CA TRP A 165 -4.74 -2.43 -0.11
C TRP A 165 -4.19 -1.46 -1.16
N GLY A 166 -3.10 -1.81 -1.86
CA GLY A 166 -2.51 -0.93 -2.86
C GLY A 166 -2.06 0.42 -2.29
N ASP A 167 -1.53 0.41 -1.07
CA ASP A 167 -1.25 1.61 -0.27
C ASP A 167 -0.23 2.54 -0.95
N VAL A 168 -0.63 3.78 -1.24
CA VAL A 168 0.23 4.83 -1.82
C VAL A 168 1.45 5.13 -0.93
N LYS A 169 1.32 4.89 0.38
CA LYS A 169 2.38 5.02 1.38
C LYS A 169 3.00 3.66 1.79
N HIS A 170 2.89 2.61 0.98
CA HIS A 170 3.48 1.30 1.31
C HIS A 170 4.99 1.41 1.55
N THR A 171 5.45 0.86 2.69
CA THR A 171 6.87 0.80 3.07
C THR A 171 7.34 -0.64 2.97
N ALA A 172 8.49 -0.84 2.33
CA ALA A 172 9.08 -2.17 2.15
C ALA A 172 9.45 -2.85 3.47
N ASN A 173 9.46 -4.19 3.47
CA ASN A 173 10.03 -5.04 4.52
C ASN A 173 9.42 -4.85 5.93
N GLN A 174 8.17 -4.37 6.02
CA GLN A 174 7.47 -4.25 7.30
C GLN A 174 6.79 -5.58 7.68
N PRO A 175 6.71 -5.95 8.98
CA PRO A 175 6.25 -7.26 9.42
C PRO A 175 4.76 -7.56 9.16
N TYR A 176 4.00 -6.56 8.72
CA TYR A 176 2.60 -6.65 8.33
C TYR A 176 2.40 -6.71 6.80
N ASN A 177 3.46 -6.64 5.99
CA ASN A 177 3.33 -6.69 4.54
C ASN A 177 2.97 -8.11 4.06
N VAL A 178 2.10 -8.19 3.05
CA VAL A 178 1.67 -9.44 2.42
C VAL A 178 1.58 -9.29 0.89
N LEU A 179 1.61 -10.42 0.19
CA LEU A 179 1.81 -10.56 -1.27
C LEU A 179 3.24 -10.27 -1.75
N ASP A 180 3.48 -10.37 -3.05
CA ASP A 180 4.79 -10.36 -3.72
C ASP A 180 5.39 -8.96 -3.96
N GLY A 181 4.76 -7.91 -3.45
CA GLY A 181 5.30 -6.55 -3.35
C GLY A 181 5.81 -6.19 -1.95
N ALA A 182 5.81 -7.12 -0.99
CA ALA A 182 6.12 -6.85 0.41
C ALA A 182 7.53 -6.27 0.70
N ASP A 183 8.48 -6.47 -0.22
CA ASP A 183 9.85 -5.93 -0.18
C ASP A 183 10.03 -4.67 -1.04
N LYS A 184 8.95 -4.14 -1.64
CA LYS A 184 8.93 -3.00 -2.56
C LYS A 184 8.30 -1.76 -1.92
N GLN A 185 8.50 -0.61 -2.55
CA GLN A 185 7.92 0.68 -2.17
C GLN A 185 8.11 1.70 -3.29
N VAL A 186 7.17 2.64 -3.44
CA VAL A 186 7.34 3.84 -4.29
C VAL A 186 7.62 5.07 -3.43
N TRP A 187 6.73 5.34 -2.48
CA TRP A 187 6.79 6.50 -1.59
C TRP A 187 6.51 6.04 -0.15
N PRO A 188 7.50 5.49 0.56
CA PRO A 188 7.28 4.87 1.87
C PRO A 188 6.87 5.87 2.95
N ARG A 189 6.26 5.37 4.04
CA ARG A 189 6.24 6.09 5.33
C ARG A 189 7.64 6.18 5.90
N THR A 190 7.98 7.33 6.48
CA THR A 190 9.31 7.63 7.03
C THR A 190 9.19 8.18 8.47
N GLY A 191 10.30 8.18 9.22
CA GLY A 191 10.40 8.78 10.56
C GLY A 191 9.24 8.44 11.50
N ALA A 192 8.73 9.47 12.19
CA ALA A 192 7.62 9.36 13.15
C ALA A 192 6.33 8.74 12.54
N ASN A 193 6.11 8.85 11.23
CA ASN A 193 4.96 8.23 10.58
C ASN A 193 5.11 6.71 10.54
N LEU A 194 6.27 6.20 10.16
CA LEU A 194 6.57 4.76 10.21
C LEU A 194 6.63 4.23 11.64
N GLU A 195 7.24 4.98 12.57
CA GLU A 195 7.30 4.60 13.98
C GLU A 195 5.90 4.42 14.60
N ARG A 196 4.98 5.37 14.37
CA ARG A 196 3.59 5.27 14.86
C ARG A 196 2.82 4.14 14.17
N MET A 197 3.01 3.97 12.85
CA MET A 197 2.42 2.87 12.08
C MET A 197 2.81 1.50 12.66
N ASN A 198 4.10 1.32 12.96
CA ASN A 198 4.64 0.06 13.45
C ASN A 198 4.12 -0.33 14.85
N ARG A 199 3.53 0.59 15.61
CA ARG A 199 2.81 0.28 16.88
C ARG A 199 1.55 -0.57 16.64
N PHE A 200 0.99 -0.58 15.43
CA PHE A 200 -0.17 -1.38 15.04
C PHE A 200 0.20 -2.70 14.31
N SER A 201 1.48 -3.06 14.20
CA SER A 201 1.94 -4.22 13.42
C SER A 201 1.28 -5.56 13.79
N SER A 202 0.80 -5.73 15.03
CA SER A 202 0.12 -6.95 15.48
C SER A 202 -1.32 -7.08 14.98
N VAL A 203 -1.93 -5.99 14.51
CA VAL A 203 -3.31 -5.96 13.98
C VAL A 203 -3.40 -5.62 12.49
N LEU A 204 -2.33 -5.06 11.90
CA LEU A 204 -2.27 -4.62 10.51
C LEU A 204 -1.89 -5.76 9.53
N ARG A 205 -2.43 -5.69 8.31
CA ARG A 205 -1.86 -6.24 7.08
C ARG A 205 -1.84 -5.16 5.99
N SER A 206 -0.74 -5.05 5.24
CA SER A 206 -0.65 -4.21 4.04
C SER A 206 -0.44 -5.10 2.81
N TYR A 207 -1.46 -5.16 1.95
CA TYR A 207 -1.47 -5.97 0.74
C TYR A 207 -0.93 -5.13 -0.42
N CYS A 208 0.23 -5.52 -0.93
CA CYS A 208 0.85 -4.89 -2.10
C CYS A 208 1.32 -5.96 -3.08
N ALA A 209 0.71 -6.02 -4.26
CA ALA A 209 1.09 -6.94 -5.32
C ALA A 209 2.35 -6.44 -6.05
N GLY A 210 3.25 -7.36 -6.41
CA GLY A 210 4.60 -7.02 -6.87
C GLY A 210 4.68 -6.29 -8.21
N GLY A 211 3.59 -6.23 -8.97
CA GLY A 211 3.45 -5.46 -10.20
C GLY A 211 2.49 -4.25 -10.11
N ASP A 212 1.96 -3.93 -8.93
CA ASP A 212 1.12 -2.75 -8.69
C ASP A 212 1.95 -1.45 -8.90
N PRO A 213 1.54 -0.53 -9.79
CA PRO A 213 2.27 0.71 -10.04
C PRO A 213 2.24 1.72 -8.88
N ILE A 214 1.26 1.62 -7.98
CA ILE A 214 1.02 2.58 -6.89
C ILE A 214 1.85 2.25 -5.64
N CYS A 215 1.78 1.00 -5.16
CA CYS A 215 2.47 0.60 -3.93
C CYS A 215 3.87 -0.01 -4.18
N ALA A 216 4.04 -0.74 -5.29
CA ALA A 216 5.26 -1.51 -5.60
C ALA A 216 6.12 -0.89 -6.73
N GLY A 217 5.60 0.08 -7.48
CA GLY A 217 6.29 0.69 -8.62
C GLY A 217 6.37 -0.24 -9.84
N GLY A 218 5.45 -1.20 -9.94
CA GLY A 218 5.31 -2.07 -11.10
C GLY A 218 4.62 -1.38 -12.29
N THR A 219 4.22 -2.17 -13.27
CA THR A 219 3.60 -1.69 -14.53
C THR A 219 2.23 -2.31 -14.81
N ASN A 220 1.73 -3.19 -13.93
CA ASN A 220 0.48 -3.92 -14.12
C ASN A 220 -0.67 -3.27 -13.35
N VAL A 221 -1.32 -2.29 -13.97
CA VAL A 221 -2.48 -1.57 -13.39
C VAL A 221 -3.57 -2.54 -12.91
N ALA A 222 -3.79 -3.69 -13.56
CA ALA A 222 -4.80 -4.66 -13.13
C ALA A 222 -4.56 -5.19 -11.70
N GLN A 223 -3.30 -5.34 -11.28
CA GLN A 223 -2.96 -5.76 -9.91
C GLN A 223 -3.28 -4.70 -8.85
N HIS A 224 -3.43 -3.43 -9.23
CA HIS A 224 -3.96 -2.39 -8.34
C HIS A 224 -5.50 -2.45 -8.23
N LEU A 225 -6.17 -2.97 -9.26
CA LEU A 225 -7.63 -2.92 -9.39
C LEU A 225 -8.33 -4.19 -8.87
N ASN A 226 -7.66 -5.35 -8.90
CA ASN A 226 -8.29 -6.65 -8.66
C ASN A 226 -8.01 -7.29 -7.28
N TYR A 227 -7.43 -6.57 -6.32
CA TYR A 227 -7.19 -7.07 -4.96
C TYR A 227 -8.41 -7.78 -4.34
N PHE A 228 -9.59 -7.18 -4.47
CA PHE A 228 -10.83 -7.70 -3.89
C PHE A 228 -11.45 -8.84 -4.69
N GLU A 229 -11.12 -8.99 -5.97
CA GLU A 229 -11.48 -10.17 -6.77
C GLU A 229 -10.67 -11.40 -6.32
N LEU A 230 -9.36 -11.19 -6.07
CA LEU A 230 -8.42 -12.27 -5.78
C LEU A 230 -8.34 -12.67 -4.30
N TYR A 231 -8.49 -11.71 -3.37
CA TYR A 231 -8.10 -11.89 -1.96
C TYR A 231 -9.21 -11.60 -0.94
N THR A 232 -10.44 -11.31 -1.37
CA THR A 232 -11.57 -11.10 -0.43
C THR A 232 -11.81 -12.32 0.45
N ASP A 233 -11.74 -13.55 -0.08
CA ASP A 233 -12.00 -14.73 0.73
C ASP A 233 -10.93 -14.98 1.81
N GLU A 234 -9.64 -14.88 1.46
CA GLU A 234 -8.53 -15.05 2.41
C GLU A 234 -8.55 -13.97 3.49
N SER A 235 -8.69 -12.71 3.09
CA SER A 235 -8.62 -11.58 4.01
C SER A 235 -9.82 -11.50 4.95
N SER A 236 -11.04 -11.79 4.47
CA SER A 236 -12.22 -11.89 5.33
C SER A 236 -12.15 -13.08 6.28
N SER A 237 -11.61 -14.23 5.86
CA SER A 237 -11.33 -15.35 6.75
C SER A 237 -10.31 -14.96 7.84
N TRP A 238 -9.21 -14.29 7.47
CA TRP A 238 -8.20 -13.82 8.42
C TRP A 238 -8.76 -12.86 9.47
N VAL A 239 -9.62 -11.90 9.09
CA VAL A 239 -10.31 -11.03 10.07
C VAL A 239 -11.18 -11.84 11.01
N VAL A 240 -11.97 -12.77 10.47
CA VAL A 240 -12.92 -13.58 11.24
C VAL A 240 -12.20 -14.49 12.24
N ASP A 241 -11.12 -15.16 11.83
CA ASP A 241 -10.33 -16.04 12.70
C ASP A 241 -9.52 -15.24 13.74
N LYS A 242 -9.14 -14.00 13.43
CA LYS A 242 -8.44 -13.08 14.36
C LYS A 242 -9.36 -12.50 15.43
N LEU A 243 -10.64 -12.22 15.11
CA LEU A 243 -11.58 -11.57 16.02
C LEU A 243 -12.50 -12.54 16.77
N THR A 244 -12.89 -13.68 16.17
CA THR A 244 -13.79 -14.66 16.83
C THR A 244 -13.29 -15.10 18.23
N PRO A 245 -12.00 -15.40 18.46
CA PRO A 245 -11.49 -15.77 19.79
C PRO A 245 -11.55 -14.63 20.83
N LEU A 246 -11.64 -13.36 20.39
CA LEU A 246 -11.73 -12.19 21.27
C LEU A 246 -13.18 -11.93 21.72
N LEU A 247 -14.15 -12.32 20.89
CA LEU A 247 -15.59 -12.28 21.19
C LEU A 247 -16.04 -13.47 22.05
N ALA A 248 -15.32 -14.60 21.97
CA ALA A 248 -15.44 -15.73 22.88
C ALA A 248 -14.92 -15.39 24.30
N LYS A 249 -15.58 -14.41 24.94
CA LYS A 249 -15.30 -13.90 26.30
C LYS A 249 -15.13 -15.11 27.24
N PRO A 250 -13.97 -15.26 27.91
CA PRO A 250 -13.70 -16.46 28.70
C PRO A 250 -14.78 -16.59 29.77
N SER A 251 -15.46 -17.74 29.79
CA SER A 251 -16.35 -18.07 30.89
C SER A 251 -15.52 -18.04 32.16
N SER A 252 -15.84 -17.12 33.08
CA SER A 252 -15.14 -16.98 34.35
C SER A 252 -15.18 -18.30 35.09
N SER A 253 -14.10 -19.09 35.01
CA SER A 253 -13.96 -20.35 35.72
C SER A 253 -14.03 -20.06 37.20
N SER A 254 -15.21 -20.26 37.77
CA SER A 254 -15.48 -20.06 39.18
C SER A 254 -14.61 -21.04 39.96
N VAL A 255 -13.49 -20.54 40.48
CA VAL A 255 -12.62 -21.26 41.42
C VAL A 255 -13.37 -21.47 42.73
N LEU A 256 -14.27 -22.44 42.72
CA LEU A 256 -14.83 -23.06 43.91
C LEU A 256 -13.67 -23.66 44.69
N SER A 257 -13.15 -22.87 45.63
CA SER A 257 -12.05 -23.25 46.51
C SER A 257 -12.55 -24.26 47.54
N SER A 258 -12.77 -25.49 47.09
CA SER A 258 -13.05 -26.64 47.94
C SER A 258 -11.82 -26.93 48.80
N SER A 259 -11.81 -26.39 50.02
CA SER A 259 -10.77 -26.64 51.01
C SER A 259 -10.65 -28.14 51.27
N ALA A 260 -9.57 -28.75 50.77
CA ALA A 260 -9.24 -30.15 50.96
C ALA A 260 -8.04 -30.26 51.91
N THR A 261 -8.28 -30.74 53.13
CA THR A 261 -7.25 -30.94 54.15
C THR A 261 -6.21 -31.96 53.69
N PRO A 262 -4.90 -31.67 53.74
CA PRO A 262 -3.86 -32.63 53.40
C PRO A 262 -3.70 -33.69 54.51
N THR A 263 -3.87 -34.96 54.14
CA THR A 263 -3.50 -36.11 54.98
C THR A 263 -1.97 -36.26 55.04
N PRO A 264 -1.35 -36.57 56.21
CA PRO A 264 0.10 -36.60 56.34
C PRO A 264 0.76 -37.84 55.70
N THR A 265 1.89 -37.62 55.02
CA THR A 265 2.80 -38.65 54.50
C THR A 265 3.72 -39.19 55.60
N PRO A 266 4.01 -40.50 55.67
CA PRO A 266 4.89 -41.07 56.69
C PRO A 266 6.39 -40.80 56.46
N THR A 267 7.13 -40.68 57.57
CA THR A 267 8.56 -40.35 57.65
C THR A 267 9.49 -41.56 57.46
N PRO A 268 10.60 -41.46 56.71
CA PRO A 268 11.72 -42.42 56.76
C PRO A 268 12.73 -42.10 57.89
N SER A 269 13.29 -43.14 58.51
CA SER A 269 14.27 -43.07 59.62
C SER A 269 15.74 -42.95 59.10
N PRO A 270 16.70 -42.38 59.87
CA PRO A 270 18.04 -42.02 59.36
C PRO A 270 19.17 -43.03 59.69
N GLU A 271 20.42 -42.58 59.45
CA GLU A 271 21.76 -43.15 59.77
C GLU A 271 22.42 -44.15 58.78
N PRO A 272 23.78 -44.26 58.77
CA PRO A 272 24.79 -43.54 59.58
C PRO A 272 25.87 -42.75 58.77
N THR A 273 26.69 -41.98 59.51
CA THR A 273 27.74 -41.07 59.01
C THR A 273 29.16 -41.67 59.09
N THR A 274 30.09 -41.27 58.20
CA THR A 274 31.55 -41.53 58.35
C THR A 274 32.40 -40.30 57.99
N THR A 275 33.52 -40.08 58.70
CA THR A 275 34.28 -38.81 58.82
C THR A 275 35.63 -39.09 59.54
N PRO A 276 36.78 -38.38 59.36
CA PRO A 276 37.30 -37.53 58.27
C PRO A 276 38.82 -37.73 57.89
N ALA A 277 39.34 -36.85 57.00
CA ALA A 277 40.72 -36.27 57.01
C ALA A 277 41.94 -37.14 56.56
N PRO A 278 43.13 -36.56 56.25
CA PRO A 278 43.57 -35.15 56.32
C PRO A 278 44.23 -34.53 55.05
N THR A 279 44.58 -33.24 55.16
CA THR A 279 45.19 -32.34 54.13
C THR A 279 46.74 -32.41 54.05
N PRO A 280 47.36 -31.85 52.99
CA PRO A 280 48.06 -30.54 53.08
C PRO A 280 47.73 -29.62 51.85
N THR A 281 47.78 -28.27 51.87
CA THR A 281 48.85 -27.30 52.23
C THR A 281 50.06 -27.43 51.29
N SER A 282 50.55 -26.42 50.52
CA SER A 282 50.25 -24.98 50.34
C SER A 282 50.46 -24.63 48.81
N ALA A 283 50.59 -23.42 48.24
CA ALA A 283 50.80 -22.04 48.69
C ALA A 283 50.21 -21.01 47.65
N ALA A 284 50.82 -19.82 47.48
CA ALA A 284 50.44 -18.78 46.51
C ALA A 284 51.66 -18.07 45.87
N SER A 285 51.42 -17.29 44.81
CA SER A 285 52.05 -15.96 44.47
C SER A 285 52.57 -15.73 43.02
N THR A 286 51.94 -14.74 42.35
CA THR A 286 52.50 -13.61 41.55
C THR A 286 53.51 -13.77 40.38
N SER A 287 53.29 -12.94 39.34
CA SER A 287 54.28 -12.36 38.39
C SER A 287 54.96 -13.29 37.35
N GLU A 288 55.41 -12.86 36.16
CA GLU A 288 55.19 -11.63 35.35
C GLU A 288 55.61 -11.85 33.87
N VAL A 289 55.27 -10.89 32.99
CA VAL A 289 55.98 -10.44 31.75
C VAL A 289 56.86 -11.43 30.96
N SER A 290 56.53 -11.65 29.68
CA SER A 290 57.37 -11.16 28.55
C SER A 290 56.70 -11.30 27.17
N SER A 291 57.11 -10.43 26.25
CA SER A 291 56.72 -10.37 24.84
C SER A 291 57.72 -11.07 23.90
N THR A 292 57.28 -11.41 22.68
CA THR A 292 58.02 -11.10 21.44
C THR A 292 57.13 -11.24 20.19
N GLU A 293 57.41 -10.42 19.18
CA GLU A 293 56.87 -10.50 17.80
C GLU A 293 57.81 -11.35 16.91
N PRO A 294 57.48 -11.62 15.62
CA PRO A 294 58.04 -10.72 14.59
C PRO A 294 57.21 -10.51 13.30
N SER A 295 57.31 -9.28 12.78
CA SER A 295 57.33 -8.86 11.36
C SER A 295 58.08 -9.80 10.39
N SER A 296 57.92 -9.77 9.06
CA SER A 296 57.00 -9.05 8.13
C SER A 296 57.24 -9.56 6.69
N THR A 297 56.33 -9.27 5.72
CA THR A 297 56.69 -8.87 4.32
C THR A 297 55.47 -8.45 3.49
N VAL A 298 55.70 -7.76 2.35
CA VAL A 298 54.70 -7.17 1.45
C VAL A 298 54.87 -7.71 0.03
N VAL A 299 53.76 -8.08 -0.64
CA VAL A 299 53.68 -8.25 -2.11
C VAL A 299 52.29 -7.78 -2.60
N VAL A 300 52.25 -7.13 -3.76
CA VAL A 300 51.03 -6.68 -4.48
C VAL A 300 51.03 -7.32 -5.87
N PRO A 301 49.84 -7.63 -6.43
CA PRO A 301 49.62 -7.43 -7.87
C PRO A 301 48.31 -6.70 -8.21
N GLU A 302 48.31 -6.02 -9.35
CA GLU A 302 47.19 -5.25 -9.93
C GLU A 302 46.22 -6.11 -10.77
N PRO A 303 45.03 -5.59 -11.16
CA PRO A 303 43.96 -6.38 -11.78
C PRO A 303 44.18 -6.68 -13.27
N SER A 304 43.49 -7.71 -13.77
CA SER A 304 43.49 -8.11 -15.19
C SER A 304 42.12 -7.89 -15.85
N THR A 305 42.18 -7.48 -17.11
CA THR A 305 41.09 -7.09 -18.04
C THR A 305 39.88 -8.03 -18.14
N PRO A 306 38.66 -7.52 -18.40
CA PRO A 306 37.51 -8.32 -18.82
C PRO A 306 37.66 -8.85 -20.26
N VAL A 307 36.98 -9.95 -20.57
CA VAL A 307 36.99 -10.60 -21.89
C VAL A 307 35.87 -10.07 -22.79
N THR A 308 36.22 -9.68 -24.01
CA THR A 308 35.28 -9.31 -25.08
C THR A 308 34.80 -10.57 -25.82
N SER A 309 33.52 -10.60 -26.21
CA SER A 309 32.96 -11.64 -27.09
C SER A 309 32.30 -11.00 -28.32
N ASP A 310 32.93 -11.15 -29.49
CA ASP A 310 32.37 -10.71 -30.77
C ASP A 310 31.18 -11.59 -31.22
N ILE A 311 30.12 -10.96 -31.74
CA ILE A 311 29.19 -11.62 -32.65
C ILE A 311 29.20 -10.89 -33.99
N LYS A 312 29.75 -11.59 -34.98
CA LYS A 312 29.91 -11.13 -36.37
C LYS A 312 28.59 -11.24 -37.14
N SER A 313 28.19 -10.18 -37.83
CA SER A 313 27.24 -10.26 -38.95
C SER A 313 27.63 -9.26 -40.04
N THR A 314 27.88 -9.77 -41.24
CA THR A 314 28.34 -9.00 -42.41
C THR A 314 27.21 -8.81 -43.42
N SER A 315 27.02 -7.58 -43.89
CA SER A 315 26.40 -7.31 -45.20
C SER A 315 27.05 -6.07 -45.81
N THR A 316 27.09 -5.98 -47.14
CA THR A 316 27.89 -4.97 -47.86
C THR A 316 27.18 -4.50 -49.13
N ALA A 317 26.81 -3.22 -49.18
CA ALA A 317 26.51 -2.48 -50.41
C ALA A 317 26.69 -0.96 -50.14
N PRO A 318 27.20 -0.15 -51.08
CA PRO A 318 27.57 1.24 -50.82
C PRO A 318 26.66 2.30 -51.48
N GLY A 319 26.70 3.53 -50.95
CA GLY A 319 26.68 4.74 -51.79
C GLY A 319 25.43 5.61 -51.80
N THR A 320 25.28 6.47 -50.80
CA THR A 320 24.69 7.82 -50.97
C THR A 320 25.39 8.80 -50.02
N THR A 321 25.70 10.00 -50.51
CA THR A 321 26.44 11.03 -49.76
C THR A 321 25.53 11.76 -48.79
N ALA A 322 25.80 11.67 -47.48
CA ALA A 322 25.10 12.45 -46.47
C ALA A 322 25.72 13.87 -46.36
N HIS A 323 24.89 14.90 -46.39
CA HIS A 323 25.31 16.28 -46.09
C HIS A 323 25.15 16.57 -44.59
N SER A 324 26.27 16.70 -43.88
CA SER A 324 26.26 17.09 -42.46
C SER A 324 25.98 18.58 -42.30
N LEU A 325 24.83 18.94 -41.74
CA LEU A 325 24.53 20.29 -41.27
C LEU A 325 24.90 20.43 -39.79
N THR A 326 25.97 21.17 -39.51
CA THR A 326 26.37 21.52 -38.14
C THR A 326 25.51 22.69 -37.65
N ILE A 327 24.53 22.40 -36.79
CA ILE A 327 23.81 23.44 -36.02
C ILE A 327 24.52 23.61 -34.67
N ILE A 328 24.91 24.84 -34.35
CA ILE A 328 25.53 25.20 -33.07
C ILE A 328 24.40 25.59 -32.09
N PRO A 329 24.15 24.85 -31.00
CA PRO A 329 23.10 25.19 -30.05
C PRO A 329 23.57 26.28 -29.07
N THR A 330 22.90 27.43 -29.09
CA THR A 330 22.94 28.39 -27.97
C THR A 330 22.08 27.88 -26.83
N SER A 331 22.64 27.81 -25.62
CA SER A 331 22.10 27.03 -24.51
C SER A 331 20.92 27.67 -23.76
N ALA A 332 19.83 26.91 -23.64
CA ALA A 332 18.89 26.95 -22.51
C ALA A 332 18.50 25.50 -22.17
N HIS A 333 18.37 25.15 -20.88
CA HIS A 333 18.33 23.76 -20.44
C HIS A 333 16.90 23.18 -20.37
N TYR A 334 16.70 21.98 -20.92
CA TYR A 334 16.17 20.84 -20.15
C TYR A 334 16.51 19.48 -20.81
N GLY A 335 16.79 18.48 -19.99
CA GLY A 335 17.23 17.12 -20.35
C GLY A 335 17.87 16.46 -19.13
N ASN A 336 17.87 15.15 -18.93
CA ASN A 336 17.64 14.02 -19.86
C ASN A 336 16.58 13.07 -19.24
N SER A 337 15.81 12.32 -20.04
CA SER A 337 16.19 10.93 -20.33
C SER A 337 15.71 10.50 -21.71
N THR A 338 16.60 9.86 -22.46
CA THR A 338 16.36 9.30 -23.78
C THR A 338 16.73 7.82 -23.80
N ILE A 339 15.84 6.99 -24.36
CA ILE A 339 16.16 5.62 -24.81
C ILE A 339 15.69 5.55 -26.27
N SER A 340 16.58 5.12 -27.16
CA SER A 340 16.33 5.13 -28.60
C SER A 340 15.50 3.93 -29.04
N ALA A 341 14.46 4.18 -29.85
CA ALA A 341 13.81 3.18 -30.68
C ALA A 341 13.81 3.69 -32.13
N SER A 342 14.63 3.08 -32.99
CA SER A 342 14.78 3.48 -34.40
C SER A 342 13.80 2.74 -35.28
N SER A 343 12.81 3.45 -35.83
CA SER A 343 11.88 2.93 -36.86
C SER A 343 11.82 3.89 -38.05
N SER A 344 12.40 3.48 -39.18
CA SER A 344 12.44 4.30 -40.41
C SER A 344 11.16 4.12 -41.23
N VAL A 345 10.26 5.11 -41.16
CA VAL A 345 9.08 5.21 -42.01
C VAL A 345 9.42 6.02 -43.26
N ASN A 346 9.33 5.39 -44.44
CA ASN A 346 9.40 6.07 -45.72
C ASN A 346 8.00 6.59 -46.12
N THR A 347 7.86 7.88 -46.36
CA THR A 347 6.68 8.48 -47.02
C THR A 347 7.10 9.28 -48.26
N PRO A 348 6.31 9.30 -49.36
CA PRO A 348 6.73 9.90 -50.62
C PRO A 348 6.22 11.35 -50.83
N VAL A 349 5.70 12.00 -49.78
CA VAL A 349 5.02 13.30 -49.88
C VAL A 349 5.49 14.25 -48.77
N GLN A 350 5.88 15.47 -49.18
CA GLN A 350 6.29 16.55 -48.28
C GLN A 350 5.05 17.22 -47.65
N PRO A 351 4.95 17.32 -46.31
CA PRO A 351 3.92 18.12 -45.66
C PRO A 351 4.08 19.61 -45.97
N HIS A 352 2.97 20.30 -46.18
CA HIS A 352 2.95 21.72 -46.55
C HIS A 352 2.98 22.62 -45.30
N GLU A 353 3.72 23.73 -45.36
CA GLU A 353 3.70 24.73 -44.27
C GLU A 353 2.31 25.40 -44.18
N THR A 354 1.87 25.70 -42.95
CA THR A 354 0.66 26.45 -42.65
C THR A 354 1.04 27.75 -41.91
N PRO A 355 0.64 28.95 -42.37
CA PRO A 355 1.06 30.20 -41.74
C PRO A 355 0.52 30.40 -40.32
N SER A 356 1.35 30.95 -39.44
CA SER A 356 0.97 31.35 -38.09
C SER A 356 0.23 32.69 -38.07
N LEU A 357 -0.69 32.84 -37.11
CA LEU A 357 -1.38 34.11 -36.79
C LEU A 357 -1.00 34.57 -35.36
N PRO A 358 -0.96 35.89 -35.10
CA PRO A 358 -0.33 36.43 -33.89
C PRO A 358 -1.21 36.30 -32.64
N ALA A 359 -0.57 36.06 -31.50
CA ALA A 359 -1.22 36.09 -30.19
C ALA A 359 -1.55 37.54 -29.76
N GLY A 360 -2.82 37.81 -29.46
CA GLY A 360 -3.27 39.08 -28.88
C GLY A 360 -3.26 39.04 -27.35
N HIS A 361 -2.56 39.97 -26.70
CA HIS A 361 -2.64 40.14 -25.25
C HIS A 361 -3.99 40.77 -24.85
N VAL A 362 -4.64 40.18 -23.84
CA VAL A 362 -5.77 40.79 -23.13
C VAL A 362 -5.42 40.86 -21.64
N SER A 363 -5.35 42.07 -21.10
CA SER A 363 -5.00 42.31 -19.69
C SER A 363 -6.24 42.65 -18.87
N TYR A 364 -6.45 41.96 -17.76
CA TYR A 364 -7.43 42.33 -16.74
C TYR A 364 -6.74 43.08 -15.58
N PRO A 365 -7.38 44.10 -14.97
CA PRO A 365 -6.80 44.84 -13.86
C PRO A 365 -6.80 44.00 -12.57
N ALA A 366 -5.69 44.04 -11.82
CA ALA A 366 -5.54 43.31 -10.57
C ALA A 366 -6.23 44.00 -9.38
N VAL A 367 -6.84 43.20 -8.50
CA VAL A 367 -7.35 43.65 -7.19
C VAL A 367 -6.21 43.55 -6.16
N PRO A 368 -5.95 44.59 -5.34
CA PRO A 368 -4.82 44.57 -4.41
C PRO A 368 -5.09 43.69 -3.16
N PRO A 369 -4.10 42.91 -2.69
CA PRO A 369 -4.22 42.14 -1.44
C PRO A 369 -4.03 43.04 -0.20
N PRO A 370 -4.56 42.63 0.98
CA PRO A 370 -4.33 43.32 2.25
C PRO A 370 -2.87 43.20 2.74
N ALA A 371 -2.45 44.14 3.59
CA ALA A 371 -1.06 44.31 4.02
C ALA A 371 -0.55 43.22 5.00
N PRO A 372 0.74 42.86 4.97
CA PRO A 372 1.29 41.75 5.75
C PRO A 372 1.65 42.12 7.19
N THR A 373 1.35 41.22 8.14
CA THR A 373 1.98 41.17 9.46
C THR A 373 3.26 40.34 9.43
N LYS A 374 4.24 40.67 10.28
CA LYS A 374 5.63 40.23 10.13
C LYS A 374 6.03 39.16 11.16
N GLY A 375 6.09 37.90 10.73
CA GLY A 375 6.74 36.80 11.46
C GLY A 375 8.22 36.59 11.04
N PRO A 376 9.07 35.96 11.87
CA PRO A 376 10.45 35.62 11.51
C PRO A 376 10.50 34.44 10.53
N GLY A 377 11.40 34.49 9.55
CA GLY A 377 11.50 33.49 8.48
C GLY A 377 12.66 32.51 8.63
N TYR A 378 12.49 31.35 8.00
CA TYR A 378 13.51 30.33 7.70
C TYR A 378 13.33 29.87 6.22
N PRO A 379 14.35 29.26 5.57
CA PRO A 379 14.35 29.02 4.13
C PRO A 379 13.39 27.91 3.68
N ALA A 380 13.16 27.83 2.36
CA ALA A 380 12.00 27.17 1.77
C ALA A 380 12.27 25.79 1.12
N HIS A 381 11.17 25.13 0.76
CA HIS A 381 11.00 23.92 -0.09
C HIS A 381 11.12 22.55 0.61
N PRO A 382 9.99 21.95 1.03
CA PRO A 382 9.86 20.48 1.04
C PRO A 382 9.90 19.92 -0.40
N PRO A 383 10.15 18.61 -0.59
CA PRO A 383 10.13 17.99 -1.91
C PRO A 383 8.72 18.05 -2.54
N VAL A 384 8.67 18.39 -3.83
CA VAL A 384 7.43 18.40 -4.61
C VAL A 384 6.94 16.96 -4.78
N CYS A 385 5.65 16.71 -4.49
CA CYS A 385 5.03 15.41 -4.77
C CYS A 385 5.19 15.04 -6.25
N PRO A 386 5.45 13.77 -6.60
CA PRO A 386 5.45 13.36 -8.00
C PRO A 386 4.09 13.70 -8.62
N PRO A 387 4.05 14.18 -9.89
CA PRO A 387 2.79 14.49 -10.54
C PRO A 387 1.92 13.24 -10.61
N VAL A 388 0.62 13.40 -10.37
CA VAL A 388 -0.35 12.30 -10.49
C VAL A 388 -0.24 11.72 -11.90
N LEU A 389 0.09 10.43 -11.99
CA LEU A 389 -0.10 9.67 -13.22
C LEU A 389 -1.61 9.52 -13.45
N VAL A 390 -2.18 10.52 -14.13
CA VAL A 390 -3.53 10.45 -14.67
C VAL A 390 -3.50 9.41 -15.78
N TYR A 391 -3.82 8.17 -15.41
CA TYR A 391 -4.30 7.21 -16.38
C TYR A 391 -5.67 7.74 -16.86
N GLU A 392 -5.69 8.39 -18.03
CA GLU A 392 -6.95 8.52 -18.75
C GLU A 392 -7.56 7.12 -18.87
N THR A 393 -8.80 6.95 -18.45
CA THR A 393 -9.51 5.70 -18.70
C THR A 393 -9.63 5.56 -20.21
N VAL A 394 -8.93 4.59 -20.80
CA VAL A 394 -8.96 4.31 -22.24
C VAL A 394 -10.34 3.77 -22.59
N THR A 395 -11.28 4.70 -22.77
CA THR A 395 -12.73 4.45 -22.89
C THR A 395 -13.20 4.62 -24.33
N GLU A 396 -12.27 4.61 -25.29
CA GLU A 396 -12.59 4.66 -26.72
C GLU A 396 -11.63 3.81 -27.56
N TYR A 397 -11.93 2.51 -27.65
CA TYR A 397 -11.58 1.72 -28.83
C TYR A 397 -12.79 1.70 -29.77
N ALA A 398 -12.95 2.78 -30.53
CA ALA A 398 -13.95 2.86 -31.58
C ALA A 398 -13.62 1.84 -32.70
N TYR A 399 -14.45 0.81 -32.86
CA TYR A 399 -14.32 -0.17 -33.94
C TYR A 399 -14.73 0.47 -35.28
N VAL A 400 -13.77 1.10 -35.96
CA VAL A 400 -13.95 1.54 -37.35
C VAL A 400 -13.88 0.34 -38.28
N TYR A 401 -15.04 -0.22 -38.60
CA TYR A 401 -15.21 -1.07 -39.79
C TYR A 401 -15.28 -0.17 -41.03
N GLU A 402 -14.17 -0.01 -41.75
CA GLU A 402 -14.22 0.38 -43.16
C GLU A 402 -14.22 -0.87 -44.05
N SER A 403 -15.08 -0.86 -45.07
CA SER A 403 -15.36 -2.00 -45.93
C SER A 403 -14.97 -1.74 -47.38
N MET A 404 -13.91 -2.41 -47.86
CA MET A 404 -13.66 -2.75 -49.27
C MET A 404 -12.96 -4.10 -49.37
#